data_AF-Q848R5-F1
#
_entry.id   AF-Q848R5-F1
#
_cell.length_a   1.000
_cell.length_b   1.000
_cell.length_c   1.000
_cell.angle_alpha   90.00
_cell.angle_beta   90.00
_cell.angle_gamma   90.00
#
_symmetry.space_group_name_H-M   'P 1'
#
loop_
_entity.id
_entity.type
_entity.pdbx_description
1 polymer ?
#
loop_
_entity_poly.entity_id
_entity_poly.type
_entity_poly.pdbx_seq_one_letter_code
_entity_poly.pdbx_strand_id
1 'polypeptide(L)'
;MQSTIIFGDVNQRVSDLVETRKLLIVDNIKTDKLEVLFSNSEENVSIKEKQFLDKAINNIKETSNIIFNPNGNFSSTFISNLILILNVVPEKTNIYFLFPHTNNSKEEEAILGMIKRKVFFFYGDTPNTLKISGPDNSLSSKHKISILGSCDSRDTLRIYDEIYGGNDNVVLSSYIARNSIACSLAAPIVFSDSDLISIDSPFIKKCVKLDLNKNAINDVLSSLQSKDSILLIDFMDERFDLLPINGSFATMSWDYRKTTHYQNNKKDEYITFDSSYKKEMTLRSLDKIIELVTRKISVKNIYILNFPMATHYIDEAGSTQFDDIRYSISRYNNYLREIISNITEKHPDIHVISPPSWLVYGDKNHLWGAHPYHYNKLLYLFSAQKIFQK
;
A
#
# COMPACT_ATOMS: atom_id res chain seq x y z
N MET A 1 30.72 -0.68 -10.26
CA MET A 1 30.01 0.12 -11.28
C MET A 1 28.61 0.39 -10.78
N GLN A 2 28.00 1.51 -11.18
CA GLN A 2 26.65 1.86 -10.71
C GLN A 2 25.62 1.07 -11.51
N SER A 3 24.83 0.25 -10.83
CA SER A 3 23.77 -0.57 -11.43
C SER A 3 22.69 0.30 -12.08
N THR A 4 22.21 -0.14 -13.23
CA THR A 4 21.28 0.61 -14.08
C THR A 4 20.20 -0.30 -14.64
N ILE A 5 18.95 0.07 -14.43
CA ILE A 5 17.80 -0.56 -15.08
C ILE A 5 17.33 0.33 -16.23
N ILE A 6 17.01 -0.27 -17.37
CA ILE A 6 16.53 0.47 -18.54
C ILE A 6 15.05 0.18 -18.77
N PHE A 7 14.27 1.24 -18.85
CA PHE A 7 12.88 1.24 -19.28
C PHE A 7 12.81 1.85 -20.68
N GLY A 8 12.80 0.98 -21.69
CA GLY A 8 12.80 1.36 -23.10
C GLY A 8 13.86 0.63 -23.90
N ASP A 9 14.11 1.12 -25.11
CA ASP A 9 15.00 0.46 -26.05
C ASP A 9 16.47 0.85 -25.84
N VAL A 10 17.38 -0.10 -26.05
CA VAL A 10 18.83 0.16 -25.99
C VAL A 10 19.32 0.52 -27.38
N ASN A 11 19.38 1.83 -27.67
CA ASN A 11 19.95 2.38 -28.90
C ASN A 11 21.35 2.98 -28.64
N GLN A 12 22.01 3.50 -29.68
CA GLN A 12 23.36 4.07 -29.56
C GLN A 12 23.45 5.13 -28.46
N ARG A 13 22.42 5.96 -28.31
CA ARG A 13 22.38 7.03 -27.31
C ARG A 13 22.38 6.50 -25.87
N VAL A 14 21.65 5.40 -25.62
CA VAL A 14 21.70 4.72 -24.33
C VAL A 14 23.09 4.15 -24.08
N SER A 15 23.70 3.54 -25.10
CA SER A 15 25.08 3.01 -25.03
C SER A 15 26.09 4.11 -24.71
N ASP A 16 25.99 5.26 -25.37
CA ASP A 16 26.89 6.41 -25.15
C ASP A 16 26.76 6.96 -23.72
N LEU A 17 25.53 7.06 -23.19
CA LEU A 17 25.30 7.48 -21.80
C LEU A 17 25.90 6.46 -20.82
N VAL A 18 25.67 5.16 -21.06
CA VAL A 18 26.18 4.07 -20.23
C VAL A 18 27.71 4.07 -20.19
N GLU A 19 28.36 4.24 -21.34
CA GLU A 19 29.82 4.34 -21.45
C GLU A 19 30.35 5.60 -20.74
N THR A 20 29.80 6.77 -21.08
CA THR A 20 30.23 8.07 -20.53
C THR A 20 30.12 8.11 -19.00
N ARG A 21 29.07 7.50 -18.45
CA ARG A 21 28.81 7.47 -17.00
C ARG A 21 29.32 6.20 -16.30
N LYS A 22 29.96 5.29 -17.03
CA LYS A 22 30.49 4.00 -16.52
C LYS A 22 29.43 3.19 -15.77
N LEU A 23 28.24 3.13 -16.35
CA LEU A 23 27.08 2.43 -15.82
C LEU A 23 27.13 0.94 -16.15
N LEU A 24 26.56 0.11 -15.28
CA LEU A 24 26.37 -1.31 -15.52
C LEU A 24 24.87 -1.58 -15.73
N ILE A 25 24.49 -1.99 -16.94
CA ILE A 25 23.12 -2.42 -17.23
C ILE A 25 22.89 -3.77 -16.52
N VAL A 26 21.95 -3.81 -15.58
CA VAL A 26 21.61 -5.04 -14.84
C VAL A 26 20.31 -5.68 -15.34
N ASP A 27 19.43 -4.90 -15.95
CA ASP A 27 18.18 -5.37 -16.53
C ASP A 27 17.58 -4.35 -17.50
N ASN A 28 16.73 -4.80 -18.43
CA ASN A 28 15.96 -3.91 -19.30
C ASN A 28 14.60 -4.47 -19.73
N ILE A 29 13.65 -3.57 -19.95
CA ILE A 29 12.34 -3.87 -20.54
C ILE A 29 12.12 -2.97 -21.75
N LYS A 30 11.78 -3.56 -22.90
CA LYS A 30 11.62 -2.85 -24.18
C LYS A 30 10.34 -2.01 -24.22
N THR A 31 10.28 -1.04 -25.14
CA THR A 31 9.16 -0.10 -25.23
C THR A 31 7.82 -0.79 -25.48
N ASP A 32 7.76 -1.77 -26.37
CA ASP A 32 6.53 -2.52 -26.67
C ASP A 32 5.95 -3.21 -25.42
N LYS A 33 6.82 -3.67 -24.53
CA LYS A 33 6.46 -4.29 -23.25
C LYS A 33 6.01 -3.26 -22.21
N LEU A 34 6.62 -2.09 -22.20
CA LEU A 34 6.19 -0.98 -21.36
C LEU A 34 4.82 -0.46 -21.78
N GLU A 35 4.56 -0.35 -23.08
CA GLU A 35 3.24 0.05 -23.57
C GLU A 35 2.17 -0.93 -23.11
N VAL A 36 2.48 -2.22 -23.15
CA VAL A 36 1.58 -3.25 -22.63
C VAL A 36 1.34 -3.06 -21.13
N LEU A 37 2.41 -2.85 -20.36
CA LEU A 37 2.38 -2.70 -18.90
C LEU A 37 1.62 -1.44 -18.44
N PHE A 38 1.81 -0.31 -19.12
CA PHE A 38 1.36 1.00 -18.66
C PHE A 38 0.17 1.58 -19.44
N SER A 39 -0.18 1.05 -20.62
CA SER A 39 -1.32 1.53 -21.41
C SER A 39 -2.59 0.68 -21.26
N ASN A 40 -2.52 -0.54 -20.72
CA ASN A 40 -3.65 -1.47 -20.72
C ASN A 40 -4.47 -1.52 -19.41
N SER A 41 -5.75 -1.87 -19.56
CA SER A 41 -6.52 -2.58 -18.53
C SER A 41 -5.94 -3.99 -18.32
N GLU A 42 -5.97 -4.48 -17.09
CA GLU A 42 -5.28 -5.67 -16.54
C GLU A 42 -5.06 -6.91 -17.44
N GLU A 43 -5.93 -7.16 -18.41
CA GLU A 43 -5.99 -8.40 -19.20
C GLU A 43 -4.80 -8.61 -20.15
N ASN A 44 -4.09 -7.54 -20.53
CA ASN A 44 -3.04 -7.62 -21.56
C ASN A 44 -1.60 -7.66 -21.02
N VAL A 45 -1.38 -7.43 -19.71
CA VAL A 45 -0.02 -7.41 -19.15
C VAL A 45 0.50 -8.83 -18.97
N SER A 46 1.56 -9.17 -19.69
CA SER A 46 2.20 -10.48 -19.60
C SER A 46 2.84 -10.69 -18.23
N ILE A 47 2.81 -11.93 -17.76
CA ILE A 47 3.48 -12.38 -16.52
C ILE A 47 4.95 -11.93 -16.48
N LYS A 48 5.65 -11.98 -17.61
CA LYS A 48 7.07 -11.60 -17.70
C LYS A 48 7.31 -10.13 -17.37
N GLU A 49 6.40 -9.24 -17.78
CA GLU A 49 6.52 -7.80 -17.48
C GLU A 49 6.29 -7.52 -16.00
N LYS A 50 5.33 -8.21 -15.37
CA LYS A 50 5.09 -8.11 -13.92
C LYS A 50 6.28 -8.66 -13.11
N GLN A 51 6.84 -9.80 -13.52
CA GLN A 51 8.06 -10.36 -12.92
C GLN A 51 9.26 -9.40 -13.04
N PHE A 52 9.40 -8.69 -14.17
CA PHE A 52 10.43 -7.67 -14.34
C PHE A 52 10.25 -6.53 -13.33
N LEU A 53 9.02 -6.01 -13.17
CA LEU A 53 8.74 -4.97 -12.17
C LEU A 53 9.04 -5.46 -10.75
N ASP A 54 8.61 -6.65 -10.38
CA ASP A 54 8.89 -7.21 -9.05
C ASP A 54 10.39 -7.32 -8.79
N LYS A 55 11.15 -7.81 -9.77
CA LYS A 55 12.60 -7.89 -9.69
C LYS A 55 13.24 -6.51 -9.55
N ALA A 56 12.79 -5.54 -10.36
CA ALA A 56 13.29 -4.16 -10.31
C ALA A 56 13.01 -3.51 -8.95
N ILE A 57 11.81 -3.71 -8.39
CA ILE A 57 11.40 -3.15 -7.09
C ILE A 57 12.11 -3.85 -5.93
N ASN A 58 12.30 -5.17 -6.00
CA ASN A 58 13.05 -5.91 -4.98
C ASN A 58 14.52 -5.47 -4.92
N ASN A 59 15.11 -5.13 -6.07
CA ASN A 59 16.50 -4.69 -6.18
C ASN A 59 16.64 -3.15 -6.15
N ILE A 60 15.56 -2.41 -5.86
CA ILE A 60 15.54 -0.95 -6.01
C ILE A 60 16.54 -0.25 -5.07
N LYS A 61 16.85 -0.85 -3.91
CA LYS A 61 17.87 -0.36 -2.98
C LYS A 61 19.27 -0.37 -3.57
N GLU A 62 19.54 -1.36 -4.40
CA GLU A 62 20.81 -1.61 -5.06
C GLU A 62 20.89 -0.89 -6.40
N THR A 63 19.74 -0.47 -6.96
CA THR A 63 19.62 0.24 -8.23
C THR A 63 20.02 1.70 -8.07
N SER A 64 21.17 2.05 -8.65
CA SER A 64 21.73 3.41 -8.57
C SER A 64 21.15 4.35 -9.63
N ASN A 65 20.75 3.79 -10.78
CA ASN A 65 20.28 4.58 -11.91
C ASN A 65 19.11 3.89 -12.62
N ILE A 66 18.20 4.69 -13.16
CA ILE A 66 17.16 4.24 -14.09
C ILE A 66 17.24 5.12 -15.33
N ILE A 67 17.25 4.48 -16.50
CA ILE A 67 17.24 5.16 -17.80
C ILE A 67 15.89 4.91 -18.46
N PHE A 68 15.15 5.97 -18.73
CA PHE A 68 13.94 5.98 -19.55
C PHE A 68 14.28 6.41 -20.96
N ASN A 69 14.14 5.48 -21.90
CA ASN A 69 14.28 5.73 -23.33
C ASN A 69 13.18 5.00 -24.13
N PRO A 70 11.89 5.27 -23.84
CA PRO A 70 10.82 4.61 -24.57
C PRO A 70 10.64 5.30 -25.94
N ASN A 71 10.60 4.52 -27.03
CA ASN A 71 10.36 5.02 -28.39
C ASN A 71 8.86 5.03 -28.73
N GLY A 72 8.27 6.20 -29.01
CA GLY A 72 6.87 6.28 -29.47
C GLY A 72 6.11 7.46 -28.89
N ASN A 73 4.83 7.58 -29.24
CA ASN A 73 3.89 8.54 -28.65
C ASN A 73 3.10 7.86 -27.53
N PHE A 74 3.32 8.30 -26.28
CA PHE A 74 2.68 7.69 -25.12
C PHE A 74 1.35 8.35 -24.77
N SER A 75 0.35 7.52 -24.46
CA SER A 75 -0.93 8.00 -23.94
C SER A 75 -0.76 8.66 -22.56
N SER A 76 -1.72 9.49 -22.15
CA SER A 76 -1.76 10.06 -20.80
C SER A 76 -1.79 8.98 -19.71
N THR A 77 -2.43 7.83 -19.99
CA THR A 77 -2.48 6.67 -19.09
C THR A 77 -1.09 6.06 -18.90
N PHE A 78 -0.35 5.85 -20.00
CA PHE A 78 1.02 5.36 -19.95
C PHE A 78 1.88 6.26 -19.07
N ILE A 79 1.86 7.57 -19.34
CA ILE A 79 2.66 8.55 -18.61
C ILE A 79 2.29 8.53 -17.12
N SER A 80 0.99 8.46 -16.79
CA SER A 80 0.51 8.39 -15.40
C SER A 80 1.01 7.14 -14.66
N ASN A 81 0.95 5.96 -15.29
CA ASN A 81 1.43 4.71 -14.71
C ASN A 81 2.96 4.65 -14.61
N LEU A 82 3.67 5.18 -15.59
CA LEU A 82 5.11 5.34 -15.55
C LEU A 82 5.53 6.20 -14.34
N ILE A 83 4.88 7.35 -14.16
CA ILE A 83 5.17 8.27 -13.05
C ILE A 83 4.90 7.61 -11.69
N LEU A 84 3.93 6.70 -11.61
CA LEU A 84 3.70 5.90 -10.40
C LEU A 84 4.94 5.09 -10.02
N ILE A 85 5.56 4.41 -10.98
CA ILE A 85 6.82 3.68 -10.76
C ILE A 85 7.94 4.65 -10.35
N LEU A 86 8.09 5.76 -11.06
CA LEU A 86 9.17 6.72 -10.82
C LEU A 86 9.14 7.35 -9.42
N ASN A 87 7.94 7.63 -8.92
CA ASN A 87 7.77 8.21 -7.61
C ASN A 87 8.03 7.18 -6.50
N VAL A 88 7.85 5.87 -6.72
CA VAL A 88 8.16 4.85 -5.69
C VAL A 88 9.65 4.49 -5.59
N VAL A 89 10.50 4.97 -6.49
CA VAL A 89 11.94 4.72 -6.45
C VAL A 89 12.59 5.58 -5.36
N PRO A 90 13.58 5.09 -4.59
CA PRO A 90 14.35 5.91 -3.64
C PRO A 90 14.94 7.18 -4.26
N GLU A 91 14.97 8.28 -3.52
CA GLU A 91 15.50 9.58 -3.97
C GLU A 91 16.97 9.52 -4.43
N LYS A 92 17.75 8.63 -3.80
CA LYS A 92 19.16 8.38 -4.15
C LYS A 92 19.37 7.78 -5.55
N THR A 93 18.33 7.24 -6.18
CA THR A 93 18.42 6.66 -7.52
C THR A 93 18.33 7.76 -8.57
N ASN A 94 19.33 7.88 -9.45
CA ASN A 94 19.26 8.87 -10.53
C ASN A 94 18.28 8.39 -11.60
N ILE A 95 17.38 9.28 -12.06
CA ILE A 95 16.45 8.98 -13.16
C ILE A 95 16.85 9.83 -14.37
N TYR A 96 17.23 9.16 -15.45
CA TYR A 96 17.59 9.77 -16.71
C TYR A 96 16.47 9.59 -17.73
N PHE A 97 16.00 10.68 -18.33
CA PHE A 97 15.09 10.64 -19.47
C PHE A 97 15.83 11.01 -20.75
N LEU A 98 15.68 10.17 -21.77
CA LEU A 98 16.26 10.38 -23.09
C LEU A 98 15.12 10.68 -24.06
N PHE A 99 14.90 11.97 -24.36
CA PHE A 99 13.88 12.39 -25.33
C PHE A 99 14.47 12.61 -26.72
N PRO A 100 13.81 12.13 -27.79
CA PRO A 100 14.25 12.39 -29.17
C PRO A 100 14.02 13.85 -29.61
N HIS A 101 13.26 14.63 -28.84
CA HIS A 101 12.86 16.01 -29.18
C HIS A 101 13.66 17.08 -28.40
N THR A 102 13.47 18.35 -28.77
CA THR A 102 14.11 19.52 -28.15
C THR A 102 13.58 19.81 -26.75
N ASN A 103 14.37 20.55 -25.96
CA ASN A 103 14.03 21.08 -24.63
C ASN A 103 12.63 21.75 -24.60
N ASN A 104 11.89 21.57 -23.49
CA ASN A 104 10.53 22.10 -23.25
C ASN A 104 9.44 21.50 -24.16
N SER A 105 9.48 20.18 -24.39
CA SER A 105 8.36 19.48 -25.05
C SER A 105 7.16 19.34 -24.10
N LYS A 106 5.96 19.11 -24.64
CA LYS A 106 4.75 18.90 -23.81
C LYS A 106 4.87 17.68 -22.91
N GLU A 107 5.61 16.67 -23.36
CA GLU A 107 5.89 15.44 -22.60
C GLU A 107 6.79 15.74 -21.40
N GLU A 108 7.81 16.59 -21.58
CA GLU A 108 8.65 17.06 -20.49
C GLU A 108 7.83 17.85 -19.46
N GLU A 109 7.00 18.78 -19.92
CA GLU A 109 6.11 19.55 -19.03
C GLU A 109 5.15 18.64 -18.25
N ALA A 110 4.59 17.61 -18.89
CA ALA A 110 3.73 16.64 -18.25
C ALA A 110 4.46 15.82 -17.17
N ILE A 111 5.69 15.37 -17.45
CA ILE A 111 6.52 14.64 -16.47
C ILE A 111 6.89 15.56 -15.32
N LEU A 112 7.34 16.78 -15.59
CA LEU A 112 7.73 17.75 -14.58
C LEU A 112 6.57 18.19 -13.69
N GLY A 113 5.35 18.28 -14.24
CA GLY A 113 4.15 18.61 -13.48
C GLY A 113 3.74 17.53 -12.47
N MET A 114 4.28 16.31 -12.59
CA MET A 114 3.83 15.16 -11.79
C MET A 114 4.94 14.47 -11.00
N ILE A 115 6.21 14.72 -11.34
CA ILE A 115 7.36 14.13 -10.63
C ILE A 115 7.70 14.95 -9.37
N LYS A 116 7.89 14.24 -8.25
CA LYS A 116 8.15 14.87 -6.95
C LYS A 116 9.63 14.89 -6.58
N ARG A 117 10.52 14.87 -7.56
CA ARG A 117 11.96 14.72 -7.35
C ARG A 117 12.75 15.31 -8.50
N LYS A 118 14.04 15.53 -8.26
CA LYS A 118 15.01 15.83 -9.32
C LYS A 118 15.17 14.66 -10.27
N VAL A 119 15.18 14.99 -11.55
CA VAL A 119 15.48 14.08 -12.66
C VAL A 119 16.40 14.74 -13.67
N PHE A 120 17.00 13.91 -14.50
CA PHE A 120 18.00 14.29 -15.48
C PHE A 120 17.44 14.11 -16.89
N PHE A 121 17.36 15.18 -17.67
CA PHE A 121 16.96 15.12 -19.07
C PHE A 121 18.20 15.22 -19.95
N PHE A 122 18.25 14.34 -20.95
CA PHE A 122 19.17 14.44 -22.07
C PHE A 122 18.38 14.78 -23.34
N TYR A 123 18.97 15.59 -24.24
CA TYR A 123 18.35 15.97 -25.52
C TYR A 123 19.31 15.77 -26.70
N GLY A 124 18.80 15.25 -27.82
CA GLY A 124 19.62 15.01 -29.01
C GLY A 124 20.64 13.87 -28.85
N ASP A 125 21.59 13.80 -29.79
CA ASP A 125 22.46 12.62 -29.99
C ASP A 125 23.79 12.66 -29.21
N THR A 126 24.04 13.70 -28.43
CA THR A 126 25.31 13.82 -27.68
C THR A 126 25.06 13.84 -26.17
N PRO A 127 25.88 13.15 -25.36
CA PRO A 127 25.72 13.09 -23.90
C PRO A 127 26.06 14.40 -23.16
N ASN A 128 26.30 15.51 -23.87
CA ASN A 128 26.73 16.79 -23.30
C ASN A 128 25.57 17.72 -22.94
N THR A 129 24.33 17.39 -23.33
CA THR A 129 23.13 18.20 -23.11
C THR A 129 22.34 17.70 -21.91
N LEU A 130 22.92 17.81 -20.70
CA LEU A 130 22.24 17.44 -19.47
C LEU A 130 21.49 18.63 -18.85
N LYS A 131 20.17 18.50 -18.68
CA LYS A 131 19.34 19.41 -17.87
C LYS A 131 18.91 18.69 -16.59
N ILE A 132 19.04 19.35 -15.45
CA ILE A 132 18.51 18.87 -14.18
C ILE A 132 17.24 19.67 -13.90
N SER A 133 16.13 18.97 -13.69
CA SER A 133 14.82 19.59 -13.49
C SER A 133 14.05 18.85 -12.38
N GLY A 134 13.00 19.49 -11.86
CA GLY A 134 12.15 18.94 -10.80
C GLY A 134 12.43 19.55 -9.43
N PRO A 135 11.53 19.34 -8.46
CA PRO A 135 11.63 19.94 -7.14
C PRO A 135 12.78 19.33 -6.33
N ASP A 136 13.40 20.17 -5.50
CA ASP A 136 14.22 19.70 -4.39
C ASP A 136 13.32 19.12 -3.31
N ASN A 137 13.38 17.81 -3.10
CA ASN A 137 12.65 17.17 -2.02
C ASN A 137 13.38 17.42 -0.70
N SER A 138 12.92 18.38 0.09
CA SER A 138 13.29 18.48 1.49
C SER A 138 12.37 17.59 2.32
N LEU A 139 12.74 16.31 2.50
CA LEU A 139 12.09 15.43 3.48
C LEU A 139 12.40 15.94 4.89
N SER A 140 11.56 16.83 5.43
CA SER A 140 11.84 17.53 6.70
C SER A 140 10.80 17.30 7.81
N SER A 141 9.68 16.61 7.57
CA SER A 141 8.68 16.37 8.60
C SER A 141 8.66 14.92 9.10
N LYS A 142 8.80 14.73 10.41
CA LYS A 142 8.48 13.47 11.08
C LYS A 142 6.96 13.27 11.10
N HIS A 143 6.47 12.23 10.44
CA HIS A 143 5.08 11.81 10.43
C HIS A 143 4.81 10.90 11.63
N LYS A 144 3.94 11.34 12.55
CA LYS A 144 3.39 10.49 13.60
C LYS A 144 2.17 9.75 13.06
N ILE A 145 2.21 8.42 13.08
CA ILE A 145 1.17 7.59 12.45
C ILE A 145 0.55 6.67 13.48
N SER A 146 -0.78 6.58 13.47
CA SER A 146 -1.54 5.58 14.19
C SER A 146 -2.27 4.68 13.20
N ILE A 147 -2.22 3.37 13.42
CA ILE A 147 -2.88 2.37 12.59
C ILE A 147 -4.12 1.84 13.30
N LEU A 148 -5.25 1.86 12.61
CA LEU A 148 -6.45 1.06 12.91
C LEU A 148 -6.66 0.08 11.76
N GLY A 149 -6.14 -1.14 11.90
CA GLY A 149 -6.01 -2.08 10.80
C GLY A 149 -4.93 -3.12 11.07
N SER A 150 -4.61 -3.96 10.10
CA SER A 150 -3.69 -5.08 10.28
C SER A 150 -2.53 -5.09 9.28
N CYS A 151 -2.48 -6.08 8.37
CA CYS A 151 -1.31 -6.33 7.53
C CYS A 151 -1.11 -5.26 6.46
N ASP A 152 -2.19 -4.73 5.89
CA ASP A 152 -2.11 -3.80 4.75
C ASP A 152 -1.41 -2.49 5.16
N SER A 153 -1.82 -1.91 6.29
CA SER A 153 -1.19 -0.71 6.86
C SER A 153 0.22 -1.00 7.37
N ARG A 154 0.40 -2.10 8.12
CA ARG A 154 1.70 -2.48 8.68
C ARG A 154 2.74 -2.69 7.58
N ASP A 155 2.41 -3.45 6.55
CA ASP A 155 3.34 -3.78 5.46
C ASP A 155 3.59 -2.56 4.57
N THR A 156 2.62 -1.64 4.41
CA THR A 156 2.87 -0.31 3.81
C THR A 156 4.00 0.42 4.55
N LEU A 157 3.94 0.52 5.89
CA LEU A 157 4.98 1.19 6.67
C LEU A 157 6.31 0.40 6.68
N ARG A 158 6.25 -0.93 6.83
CA ARG A 158 7.43 -1.79 6.87
C ARG A 158 8.20 -1.76 5.56
N ILE A 159 7.51 -1.87 4.42
CA ILE A 159 8.15 -1.83 3.10
C ILE A 159 8.70 -0.44 2.80
N TYR A 160 7.99 0.62 3.22
CA TYR A 160 8.53 1.98 3.13
C TYR A 160 9.82 2.13 3.93
N ASP A 161 9.82 1.74 5.21
CA ASP A 161 11.02 1.80 6.06
C ASP A 161 12.13 0.88 5.53
N GLU A 162 11.79 -0.32 5.04
CA GLU A 162 12.74 -1.20 4.38
C GLU A 162 13.42 -0.45 3.24
N ILE A 163 12.68 0.04 2.25
CA ILE A 163 13.23 0.61 1.00
C ILE A 163 13.90 1.98 1.20
N TYR A 164 13.31 2.87 2.00
CA TYR A 164 13.78 4.25 2.18
C TYR A 164 14.64 4.47 3.42
N GLY A 165 14.68 3.50 4.35
CA GLY A 165 15.57 3.35 5.51
C GLY A 165 16.21 4.60 6.11
N GLY A 166 15.81 4.97 7.33
CA GLY A 166 16.74 5.58 8.29
C GLY A 166 16.63 7.06 8.63
N ASN A 167 15.50 7.74 8.44
CA ASN A 167 15.40 9.19 8.74
C ASN A 167 14.58 9.58 9.98
N ASP A 168 14.14 8.64 10.84
CA ASP A 168 13.15 8.93 11.91
C ASP A 168 11.87 9.65 11.42
N ASN A 169 11.64 9.67 10.09
CA ASN A 169 10.59 10.46 9.46
C ASN A 169 9.22 9.83 9.62
N VAL A 170 9.13 8.59 10.08
CA VAL A 170 7.87 7.90 10.39
C VAL A 170 7.97 7.34 11.80
N VAL A 171 7.06 7.78 12.66
CA VAL A 171 6.97 7.35 14.06
C VAL A 171 5.61 6.68 14.28
N LEU A 172 5.63 5.36 14.46
CA LEU A 172 4.43 4.59 14.79
C LEU A 172 4.01 4.89 16.23
N SER A 173 2.92 5.64 16.38
CA SER A 173 2.37 6.11 17.66
C SER A 173 1.38 5.11 18.27
N SER A 174 0.63 4.39 17.44
CA SER A 174 -0.23 3.27 17.85
C SER A 174 -0.45 2.30 16.70
N TYR A 175 -0.67 1.03 17.04
CA TYR A 175 -1.03 -0.01 16.08
C TYR A 175 -2.09 -0.93 16.69
N ILE A 176 -3.31 -0.83 16.17
CA ILE A 176 -4.46 -1.62 16.60
C ILE A 176 -4.84 -2.60 15.50
N ALA A 177 -4.44 -3.86 15.66
CA ALA A 177 -4.84 -4.98 14.81
C ALA A 177 -5.84 -5.89 15.54
N ARG A 178 -6.38 -6.91 14.86
CA ARG A 178 -7.31 -7.92 15.39
C ARG A 178 -8.63 -7.33 15.92
N ASN A 179 -8.95 -6.11 15.53
CA ASN A 179 -10.12 -5.37 16.01
C ASN A 179 -11.01 -5.06 14.82
N SER A 180 -12.25 -5.54 14.86
CA SER A 180 -13.25 -5.17 13.87
C SER A 180 -13.83 -3.80 14.23
N ILE A 181 -13.78 -2.88 13.27
CA ILE A 181 -14.42 -1.56 13.31
C ILE A 181 -15.90 -1.71 13.68
N ALA A 182 -16.59 -2.72 13.14
CA ALA A 182 -18.00 -3.02 13.40
C ALA A 182 -18.37 -2.97 14.89
N CYS A 183 -17.54 -3.58 15.75
CA CYS A 183 -17.82 -3.70 17.17
C CYS A 183 -16.88 -2.87 18.06
N SER A 184 -16.09 -1.97 17.48
CA SER A 184 -15.08 -1.18 18.21
C SER A 184 -15.65 -0.21 19.26
N LEU A 185 -16.93 0.18 19.10
CA LEU A 185 -17.66 1.08 20.01
C LEU A 185 -18.75 0.36 20.83
N ALA A 186 -18.75 -0.97 20.85
CA ALA A 186 -19.69 -1.76 21.65
C ALA A 186 -19.36 -1.68 23.16
N ALA A 187 -20.22 -2.28 24.00
CA ALA A 187 -19.95 -2.39 25.44
C ALA A 187 -18.78 -3.36 25.73
N PRO A 188 -17.98 -3.13 26.78
CA PRO A 188 -16.87 -4.01 27.12
C PRO A 188 -17.36 -5.42 27.50
N ILE A 189 -16.56 -6.43 27.16
CA ILE A 189 -16.75 -7.83 27.51
C ILE A 189 -15.90 -8.14 28.74
N VAL A 190 -16.47 -8.85 29.71
CA VAL A 190 -15.76 -9.26 30.92
C VAL A 190 -14.84 -10.43 30.60
N PHE A 191 -13.56 -10.31 30.93
CA PHE A 191 -12.56 -11.36 30.81
C PHE A 191 -11.49 -11.22 31.92
N SER A 192 -10.72 -12.27 32.14
CA SER A 192 -9.53 -12.27 32.99
C SER A 192 -8.26 -12.41 32.16
N ASP A 193 -7.13 -11.90 32.67
CA ASP A 193 -5.84 -12.02 32.00
C ASP A 193 -5.40 -13.49 31.82
N SER A 194 -5.80 -14.37 32.75
CA SER A 194 -5.59 -15.81 32.64
C SER A 194 -6.31 -16.44 31.45
N ASP A 195 -7.42 -15.85 30.98
CA ASP A 195 -8.15 -16.39 29.84
C ASP A 195 -7.40 -16.23 28.52
N LEU A 196 -6.43 -15.31 28.47
CA LEU A 196 -5.65 -14.94 27.29
C LEU A 196 -4.21 -15.50 27.35
N ILE A 197 -3.92 -16.41 28.29
CA ILE A 197 -2.56 -16.91 28.53
C ILE A 197 -1.95 -17.61 27.31
N SER A 198 -2.78 -18.22 26.45
CA SER A 198 -2.35 -18.92 25.23
C SER A 198 -1.83 -18.02 24.10
N ILE A 199 -1.93 -16.70 24.25
CA ILE A 199 -1.35 -15.75 23.29
C ILE A 199 0.06 -15.39 23.76
N ASP A 200 1.08 -15.89 23.06
CA ASP A 200 2.48 -15.64 23.42
C ASP A 200 2.91 -14.19 23.14
N SER A 201 2.49 -13.65 21.99
CA SER A 201 2.89 -12.30 21.57
C SER A 201 2.24 -11.23 22.46
N PRO A 202 3.03 -10.39 23.15
CA PRO A 202 2.50 -9.29 23.97
C PRO A 202 1.68 -8.29 23.14
N PHE A 203 2.10 -8.04 21.90
CA PHE A 203 1.40 -7.17 20.96
C PHE A 203 0.01 -7.74 20.58
N ILE A 204 -0.06 -9.01 20.19
CA ILE A 204 -1.34 -9.66 19.86
C ILE A 204 -2.24 -9.71 21.09
N LYS A 205 -1.68 -10.03 22.27
CA LYS A 205 -2.43 -10.03 23.53
C LYS A 205 -3.00 -8.66 23.85
N LYS A 206 -2.22 -7.58 23.67
CA LYS A 206 -2.70 -6.20 23.77
C LYS A 206 -3.88 -5.95 22.83
N CYS A 207 -3.76 -6.34 21.56
CA CYS A 207 -4.80 -6.16 20.55
C CYS A 207 -6.11 -6.87 20.91
N VAL A 208 -6.03 -8.12 21.36
CA VAL A 208 -7.22 -8.89 21.80
C VAL A 208 -7.84 -8.26 23.06
N LYS A 209 -7.02 -7.81 24.02
CA LYS A 209 -7.53 -7.08 25.20
C LYS A 209 -8.27 -5.82 24.79
N LEU A 210 -7.73 -5.05 23.84
CA LEU A 210 -8.35 -3.82 23.32
C LEU A 210 -9.69 -4.09 22.62
N ASP A 211 -9.81 -5.23 21.93
CA ASP A 211 -11.08 -5.65 21.31
C ASP A 211 -12.10 -6.02 22.38
N LEU A 212 -11.72 -6.82 23.38
CA LEU A 212 -12.65 -7.27 24.43
C LEU A 212 -13.08 -6.13 25.34
N ASN A 213 -12.16 -5.26 25.78
CA ASN A 213 -12.49 -4.12 26.65
C ASN A 213 -13.03 -2.89 25.90
N LYS A 214 -13.09 -2.95 24.56
CA LYS A 214 -13.60 -1.88 23.69
C LYS A 214 -12.87 -0.55 23.84
N ASN A 215 -11.56 -0.62 24.09
CA ASN A 215 -10.70 0.56 24.30
C ASN A 215 -9.80 0.86 23.10
N ALA A 216 -9.88 0.08 22.01
CA ALA A 216 -9.11 0.29 20.78
C ALA A 216 -9.17 1.73 20.25
N ILE A 217 -10.37 2.31 20.17
CA ILE A 217 -10.55 3.68 19.65
C ILE A 217 -9.98 4.73 20.61
N ASN A 218 -10.05 4.51 21.92
CA ASN A 218 -9.43 5.40 22.90
C ASN A 218 -7.90 5.37 22.79
N ASP A 219 -7.29 4.19 22.57
CA ASP A 219 -5.85 4.06 22.29
C ASP A 219 -5.46 4.83 21.02
N VAL A 220 -6.26 4.73 19.94
CA VAL A 220 -6.05 5.52 18.72
C VAL A 220 -6.15 7.01 19.02
N LEU A 221 -7.23 7.49 19.62
CA LEU A 221 -7.44 8.92 19.91
C LEU A 221 -6.35 9.51 20.82
N SER A 222 -5.84 8.72 21.77
CA SER A 222 -4.76 9.15 22.68
C SER A 222 -3.40 9.25 21.97
N SER A 223 -3.20 8.47 20.91
CA SER A 223 -1.96 8.50 20.11
C SER A 223 -1.91 9.63 19.08
N LEU A 224 -3.04 10.26 18.75
CA LEU A 224 -3.12 11.41 17.85
C LEU A 224 -2.78 12.71 18.59
N GLN A 225 -1.49 12.94 18.79
CA GLN A 225 -0.96 13.98 19.69
C GLN A 225 -0.89 15.39 19.09
N SER A 226 -0.95 15.54 17.76
CA SER A 226 -0.89 16.83 17.06
C SER A 226 -1.82 16.86 15.86
N LYS A 227 -2.16 18.06 15.36
CA LYS A 227 -3.00 18.22 14.15
C LYS A 227 -2.39 17.57 12.91
N ASP A 228 -1.07 17.37 12.90
CA ASP A 228 -0.30 16.74 11.82
C ASP A 228 -0.15 15.22 11.98
N SER A 229 -0.70 14.64 13.06
CA SER A 229 -0.75 13.19 13.22
C SER A 229 -1.64 12.56 12.14
N ILE A 230 -1.23 11.40 11.67
CA ILE A 230 -1.89 10.65 10.59
C ILE A 230 -2.61 9.45 11.21
N LEU A 231 -3.86 9.23 10.79
CA LEU A 231 -4.57 7.98 11.02
C LEU A 231 -4.58 7.18 9.71
N LEU A 232 -4.06 5.96 9.76
CA LEU A 232 -4.10 4.99 8.68
C LEU A 232 -5.08 3.87 9.02
N ILE A 233 -6.05 3.63 8.14
CA ILE A 233 -7.10 2.63 8.32
C ILE A 233 -7.02 1.60 7.19
N ASP A 234 -7.08 0.32 7.54
CA ASP A 234 -7.37 -0.76 6.60
C ASP A 234 -8.49 -1.65 7.12
N PHE A 235 -9.10 -2.41 6.21
CA PHE A 235 -10.29 -3.23 6.50
C PHE A 235 -9.97 -4.72 6.61
N MET A 236 -8.70 -5.13 6.64
CA MET A 236 -8.38 -6.54 6.48
C MET A 236 -8.85 -7.39 7.68
N ASP A 237 -8.95 -6.81 8.88
CA ASP A 237 -9.58 -7.49 10.03
C ASP A 237 -11.12 -7.59 9.92
N GLU A 238 -11.76 -6.84 9.01
CA GLU A 238 -13.20 -6.96 8.77
C GLU A 238 -13.59 -8.27 8.09
N ARG A 239 -12.63 -9.06 7.59
CA ARG A 239 -12.90 -10.42 7.10
C ARG A 239 -13.22 -11.42 8.21
N PHE A 240 -13.03 -11.04 9.47
CA PHE A 240 -13.37 -11.90 10.61
C PHE A 240 -14.84 -11.78 10.98
N ASP A 241 -15.47 -12.90 11.32
CA ASP A 241 -16.80 -12.92 11.91
C ASP A 241 -16.80 -12.29 13.32
N LEU A 242 -17.99 -12.00 13.85
CA LEU A 242 -18.17 -11.52 15.22
C LEU A 242 -18.87 -12.54 16.09
N LEU A 243 -18.35 -12.76 17.29
CA LEU A 243 -18.94 -13.63 18.31
C LEU A 243 -19.82 -12.79 19.27
N PRO A 244 -21.13 -13.03 19.36
CA PRO A 244 -22.00 -12.34 20.30
C PRO A 244 -21.80 -12.83 21.75
N ILE A 245 -21.45 -11.94 22.67
CA ILE A 245 -21.19 -12.23 24.08
C ILE A 245 -21.93 -11.21 24.96
N ASN A 246 -22.92 -11.66 25.73
CA ASN A 246 -23.64 -10.87 26.73
C ASN A 246 -24.09 -9.47 26.24
N GLY A 247 -24.67 -9.40 25.03
CA GLY A 247 -25.13 -8.14 24.43
C GLY A 247 -24.03 -7.28 23.77
N SER A 248 -22.80 -7.78 23.71
CA SER A 248 -21.68 -7.20 22.97
C SER A 248 -21.15 -8.19 21.91
N PHE A 249 -20.05 -7.84 21.25
CA PHE A 249 -19.43 -8.61 20.18
C PHE A 249 -17.91 -8.64 20.33
N ALA A 250 -17.30 -9.80 20.13
CA ALA A 250 -15.84 -9.93 20.01
C ALA A 250 -15.44 -10.26 18.57
N THR A 251 -14.35 -9.69 18.10
CA THR A 251 -13.78 -10.01 16.80
C THR A 251 -13.22 -11.43 16.83
N MET A 252 -13.72 -12.33 15.99
CA MET A 252 -13.28 -13.73 15.93
C MET A 252 -11.94 -13.88 15.19
N SER A 253 -10.95 -13.08 15.57
CA SER A 253 -9.60 -13.15 15.02
C SER A 253 -8.95 -14.50 15.31
N TRP A 254 -8.02 -14.92 14.46
CA TRP A 254 -7.35 -16.22 14.59
C TRP A 254 -6.69 -16.42 15.96
N ASP A 255 -6.16 -15.35 16.55
CA ASP A 255 -5.48 -15.40 17.83
C ASP A 255 -6.46 -15.42 19.00
N TYR A 256 -7.57 -14.67 18.92
CA TYR A 256 -8.63 -14.75 19.93
C TYR A 256 -9.27 -16.14 19.99
N ARG A 257 -9.46 -16.82 18.85
CA ARG A 257 -10.04 -18.18 18.79
C ARG A 257 -9.24 -19.23 19.60
N LYS A 258 -7.96 -18.96 19.89
CA LYS A 258 -7.08 -19.86 20.66
C LYS A 258 -7.20 -19.67 22.18
N THR A 259 -7.94 -18.66 22.63
CA THR A 259 -8.03 -18.29 24.05
C THR A 259 -9.04 -19.13 24.81
N THR A 260 -8.82 -19.32 26.11
CA THR A 260 -9.81 -19.95 26.99
C THR A 260 -11.10 -19.13 27.01
N HIS A 261 -10.98 -17.79 26.97
CA HIS A 261 -12.14 -16.89 26.89
C HIS A 261 -13.04 -17.24 25.70
N TYR A 262 -12.46 -17.39 24.51
CA TYR A 262 -13.21 -17.79 23.32
C TYR A 262 -13.81 -19.18 23.49
N GLN A 263 -13.05 -20.17 23.97
CA GLN A 263 -13.56 -21.53 24.12
C GLN A 263 -14.75 -21.63 25.07
N ASN A 264 -14.79 -20.81 26.12
CA ASN A 264 -15.89 -20.74 27.08
C ASN A 264 -17.13 -19.99 26.54
N ASN A 265 -16.95 -19.10 25.55
CA ASN A 265 -18.01 -18.25 25.03
C ASN A 265 -18.42 -18.59 23.59
N LYS A 266 -17.74 -19.52 22.91
CA LYS A 266 -18.05 -19.88 21.53
C LYS A 266 -19.48 -20.41 21.42
N LYS A 267 -20.15 -20.01 20.35
CA LYS A 267 -21.52 -20.42 20.01
C LYS A 267 -21.55 -20.86 18.55
N ASP A 268 -22.55 -21.65 18.21
CA ASP A 268 -22.80 -22.04 16.82
C ASP A 268 -23.28 -20.83 15.99
N GLU A 269 -24.01 -19.91 16.62
CA GLU A 269 -24.45 -18.65 16.03
C GLU A 269 -23.40 -17.54 16.20
N TYR A 270 -22.97 -16.99 15.06
CA TYR A 270 -22.09 -15.83 14.96
C TYR A 270 -22.54 -14.92 13.83
N ILE A 271 -22.11 -13.66 13.85
CA ILE A 271 -22.41 -12.71 12.78
C ILE A 271 -21.34 -12.86 11.71
N THR A 272 -21.74 -13.33 10.52
CA THR A 272 -20.81 -13.50 9.41
C THR A 272 -20.26 -12.15 8.95
N PHE A 273 -19.00 -12.16 8.52
CA PHE A 273 -18.26 -10.95 8.18
C PHE A 273 -18.92 -10.10 7.08
N ASP A 274 -19.67 -10.71 6.16
CA ASP A 274 -20.33 -10.06 5.03
C ASP A 274 -21.84 -9.86 5.22
N SER A 275 -22.38 -10.18 6.40
CA SER A 275 -23.79 -9.96 6.71
C SER A 275 -24.16 -8.48 6.62
N SER A 276 -25.38 -8.18 6.19
CA SER A 276 -25.91 -6.81 6.17
C SER A 276 -25.87 -6.16 7.56
N TYR A 277 -26.09 -6.95 8.61
CA TYR A 277 -26.01 -6.48 9.99
C TYR A 277 -24.60 -6.01 10.36
N LYS A 278 -23.56 -6.80 10.06
CA LYS A 278 -22.18 -6.38 10.32
C LYS A 278 -21.79 -5.17 9.46
N LYS A 279 -22.19 -5.14 8.18
CA LYS A 279 -21.96 -3.98 7.29
C LYS A 279 -22.50 -2.69 7.88
N GLU A 280 -23.73 -2.70 8.37
CA GLU A 280 -24.34 -1.53 9.02
C GLU A 280 -23.58 -1.11 10.29
N MET A 281 -23.20 -2.09 11.12
CA MET A 281 -22.37 -1.83 12.30
C MET A 281 -21.02 -1.19 11.93
N THR A 282 -20.35 -1.68 10.88
CA THR A 282 -19.09 -1.12 10.38
C THR A 282 -19.26 0.32 9.93
N LEU A 283 -20.27 0.61 9.10
CA LEU A 283 -20.53 1.97 8.62
C LEU A 283 -20.83 2.93 9.77
N ARG A 284 -21.67 2.52 10.72
CA ARG A 284 -22.03 3.35 11.89
C ARG A 284 -20.81 3.62 12.78
N SER A 285 -20.03 2.59 13.07
CA SER A 285 -18.83 2.72 13.91
C SER A 285 -17.75 3.54 13.23
N LEU A 286 -17.49 3.31 11.93
CA LEU A 286 -16.51 4.04 11.15
C LEU A 286 -16.86 5.53 11.08
N ASP A 287 -18.12 5.85 10.79
CA ASP A 287 -18.62 7.23 10.80
C ASP A 287 -18.34 7.93 12.14
N LYS A 288 -18.67 7.25 13.24
CA LYS A 288 -18.44 7.80 14.57
C LYS A 288 -16.95 7.95 14.89
N ILE A 289 -16.12 7.01 14.47
CA ILE A 289 -14.66 7.08 14.63
C ILE A 289 -14.10 8.30 13.89
N ILE A 290 -14.51 8.52 12.64
CA ILE A 290 -14.08 9.69 11.85
C ILE A 290 -14.51 10.99 12.55
N GLU A 291 -15.75 11.07 13.05
CA GLU A 291 -16.21 12.23 13.83
C GLU A 291 -15.36 12.48 15.07
N LEU A 292 -14.94 11.43 15.78
CA LEU A 292 -14.08 11.55 16.96
C LEU A 292 -12.64 11.96 16.59
N VAL A 293 -12.10 11.39 15.52
CA VAL A 293 -10.73 11.63 15.05
C VAL A 293 -10.56 13.03 14.48
N THR A 294 -11.56 13.54 13.75
CA THR A 294 -11.54 14.90 13.17
C THR A 294 -11.56 16.02 14.21
N ARG A 295 -11.90 15.70 15.47
CA ARG A 295 -11.71 16.63 16.61
C ARG A 295 -10.25 16.78 17.03
N LYS A 296 -9.37 15.86 16.63
CA LYS A 296 -7.94 15.81 16.99
C LYS A 296 -7.04 16.20 15.82
N ILE A 297 -7.36 15.72 14.62
CA ILE A 297 -6.55 15.91 13.40
C ILE A 297 -7.40 16.43 12.24
N SER A 298 -6.73 16.98 11.22
CA SER A 298 -7.40 17.32 9.97
C SER A 298 -7.94 16.07 9.27
N VAL A 299 -9.12 16.16 8.64
CA VAL A 299 -9.67 15.07 7.79
C VAL A 299 -8.69 14.67 6.67
N LYS A 300 -7.87 15.61 6.19
CA LYS A 300 -6.80 15.40 5.19
C LYS A 300 -5.62 14.56 5.71
N ASN A 301 -5.63 14.18 6.99
CA ASN A 301 -4.65 13.29 7.61
C ASN A 301 -5.27 11.93 7.99
N ILE A 302 -6.49 11.65 7.53
CA ILE A 302 -7.11 10.33 7.60
C ILE A 302 -6.93 9.64 6.24
N TYR A 303 -6.30 8.48 6.25
CA TYR A 303 -6.05 7.67 5.06
C TYR A 303 -6.71 6.31 5.21
N ILE A 304 -7.46 5.92 4.19
CA ILE A 304 -8.08 4.60 4.09
C ILE A 304 -7.39 3.84 2.95
N LEU A 305 -6.84 2.67 3.27
CA LEU A 305 -6.31 1.74 2.28
C LEU A 305 -7.47 0.89 1.72
N ASN A 306 -7.84 1.16 0.47
CA ASN A 306 -8.84 0.38 -0.25
C ASN A 306 -8.14 -0.70 -1.08
N PHE A 307 -7.67 -1.75 -0.40
CA PHE A 307 -7.00 -2.89 -1.03
C PHE A 307 -7.96 -4.08 -1.12
N PRO A 308 -8.52 -4.36 -2.30
CA PRO A 308 -9.21 -5.62 -2.52
C PRO A 308 -8.22 -6.78 -2.41
N MET A 309 -8.67 -7.91 -1.86
CA MET A 309 -7.93 -9.16 -1.90
C MET A 309 -7.59 -9.52 -3.35
N ALA A 310 -6.32 -9.82 -3.58
CA ALA A 310 -5.82 -10.29 -4.86
C ALA A 310 -6.43 -11.65 -5.23
N THR A 311 -6.74 -11.82 -6.51
CA THR A 311 -7.26 -13.09 -7.05
C THR A 311 -6.14 -14.07 -7.38
N HIS A 312 -4.92 -13.57 -7.58
CA HIS A 312 -3.76 -14.36 -7.97
C HIS A 312 -2.47 -13.81 -7.35
N TYR A 313 -1.43 -14.62 -7.36
CA TYR A 313 -0.04 -14.20 -7.14
C TYR A 313 0.80 -14.53 -8.38
N ILE A 314 1.95 -13.88 -8.47
CA ILE A 314 2.90 -14.06 -9.57
C ILE A 314 4.20 -14.62 -9.02
N ASP A 315 4.72 -15.63 -9.70
CA ASP A 315 6.01 -16.26 -9.39
C ASP A 315 6.71 -16.69 -10.68
N GLU A 316 7.84 -17.40 -10.56
CA GLU A 316 8.63 -17.90 -11.69
C GLU A 316 7.84 -18.82 -12.65
N ALA A 317 6.84 -19.56 -12.14
CA ALA A 317 6.01 -20.47 -12.93
C ALA A 317 4.86 -19.73 -13.63
N GLY A 318 4.50 -18.55 -13.13
CA GLY A 318 3.65 -17.60 -13.80
C GLY A 318 2.60 -17.00 -12.89
N SER A 319 1.33 -17.02 -13.30
CA SER A 319 0.21 -16.52 -12.51
C SER A 319 -0.56 -17.70 -11.91
N THR A 320 -0.69 -17.73 -10.59
CA THR A 320 -1.45 -18.77 -9.87
C THR A 320 -2.62 -18.14 -9.13
N GLN A 321 -3.83 -18.67 -9.37
CA GLN A 321 -5.04 -18.22 -8.70
C GLN A 321 -5.07 -18.65 -7.23
N PHE A 322 -5.55 -17.77 -6.37
CA PHE A 322 -5.93 -18.13 -5.01
C PHE A 322 -7.30 -18.84 -5.02
N ASP A 323 -7.50 -19.71 -4.04
CA ASP A 323 -8.79 -20.38 -3.83
C ASP A 323 -9.82 -19.39 -3.25
N ASP A 324 -10.73 -18.92 -4.12
CA ASP A 324 -11.79 -17.98 -3.77
C ASP A 324 -12.68 -18.51 -2.63
N ILE A 325 -13.01 -19.80 -2.62
CA ILE A 325 -13.89 -20.40 -1.59
C ILE A 325 -13.18 -20.38 -0.25
N ARG A 326 -11.92 -20.83 -0.21
CA ARG A 326 -11.11 -20.88 1.00
C ARG A 326 -10.92 -19.51 1.64
N TYR A 327 -10.70 -18.48 0.84
CA TYR A 327 -10.39 -17.14 1.32
C TYR A 327 -11.60 -16.19 1.33
N SER A 328 -12.72 -16.59 0.71
CA SER A 328 -13.89 -15.74 0.49
C SER A 328 -13.55 -14.43 -0.25
N ILE A 329 -12.68 -14.48 -1.27
CA ILE A 329 -12.11 -13.31 -1.95
C ILE A 329 -13.21 -12.44 -2.55
N SER A 330 -14.11 -13.02 -3.33
CA SER A 330 -15.20 -12.32 -3.99
C SER A 330 -16.16 -11.69 -2.99
N ARG A 331 -16.47 -12.40 -1.89
CA ARG A 331 -17.35 -11.91 -0.82
C ARG A 331 -16.71 -10.73 -0.07
N TYR A 332 -15.43 -10.84 0.29
CA TYR A 332 -14.70 -9.76 0.94
C TYR A 332 -14.54 -8.53 0.03
N ASN A 333 -14.20 -8.73 -1.24
CA ASN A 333 -14.06 -7.63 -2.19
C ASN A 333 -15.39 -6.91 -2.44
N ASN A 334 -16.52 -7.64 -2.42
CA ASN A 334 -17.84 -7.02 -2.47
C ASN A 334 -18.14 -6.22 -1.18
N TYR A 335 -17.88 -6.81 0.00
CA TYR A 335 -18.01 -6.12 1.29
C TYR A 335 -17.20 -4.81 1.32
N LEU A 336 -15.92 -4.87 0.96
CA LEU A 336 -15.03 -3.71 0.93
C LEU A 336 -15.56 -2.62 -0.01
N ARG A 337 -16.01 -2.99 -1.21
CA ARG A 337 -16.57 -2.05 -2.19
C ARG A 337 -17.79 -1.31 -1.65
N GLU A 338 -18.71 -2.03 -0.99
CA GLU A 338 -19.89 -1.43 -0.37
C GLU A 338 -19.50 -0.45 0.75
N ILE A 339 -18.58 -0.85 1.63
CA ILE A 339 -18.10 0.00 2.73
C ILE A 339 -17.42 1.27 2.20
N ILE A 340 -16.52 1.12 1.23
CA ILE A 340 -15.79 2.24 0.63
C ILE A 340 -16.75 3.19 -0.09
N SER A 341 -17.72 2.68 -0.87
CA SER A 341 -18.69 3.52 -1.56
C SER A 341 -19.51 4.38 -0.59
N ASN A 342 -19.98 3.78 0.51
CA ASN A 342 -20.77 4.51 1.51
C ASN A 342 -19.92 5.53 2.28
N ILE A 343 -18.67 5.21 2.61
CA ILE A 343 -17.82 6.12 3.38
C ILE A 343 -17.34 7.31 2.55
N THR A 344 -17.04 7.13 1.27
CA THR A 344 -16.62 8.23 0.39
C THR A 344 -17.77 9.17 0.04
N GLU A 345 -18.99 8.66 -0.06
CA GLU A 345 -20.19 9.48 -0.23
C GLU A 345 -20.42 10.38 1.00
N LYS A 346 -20.25 9.82 2.21
CA LYS A 346 -20.49 10.54 3.46
C LYS A 346 -19.33 11.45 3.89
N HIS A 347 -18.10 11.07 3.59
CA HIS A 347 -16.87 11.77 3.97
C HIS A 347 -15.97 12.01 2.76
N PRO A 348 -16.36 12.92 1.84
CA PRO A 348 -15.66 13.11 0.56
C PRO A 348 -14.22 13.66 0.69
N ASP A 349 -13.89 14.27 1.84
CA ASP A 349 -12.57 14.85 2.10
C ASP A 349 -11.55 13.85 2.68
N ILE A 350 -11.95 12.60 2.96
CA ILE A 350 -11.02 11.55 3.40
C ILE A 350 -10.19 11.05 2.22
N HIS A 351 -8.90 10.81 2.47
CA HIS A 351 -8.04 10.24 1.45
C HIS A 351 -8.22 8.73 1.37
N VAL A 352 -8.89 8.26 0.32
CA VAL A 352 -8.92 6.84 -0.04
C VAL A 352 -7.82 6.53 -1.04
N ILE A 353 -6.95 5.59 -0.68
CA ILE A 353 -5.87 5.11 -1.54
C ILE A 353 -6.35 3.83 -2.22
N SER A 354 -6.63 3.94 -3.52
CA SER A 354 -6.96 2.80 -4.38
C SER A 354 -5.83 2.57 -5.38
N PRO A 355 -5.14 1.41 -5.31
CA PRO A 355 -4.16 1.08 -6.33
C PRO A 355 -4.85 0.81 -7.68
N PRO A 356 -4.22 1.15 -8.81
CA PRO A 356 -4.66 0.63 -10.09
C PRO A 356 -4.65 -0.90 -10.04
N SER A 357 -5.60 -1.51 -10.73
CA SER A 357 -5.92 -2.92 -10.55
C SER A 357 -4.78 -3.86 -10.98
N TRP A 358 -3.93 -3.44 -11.93
CA TRP A 358 -2.70 -4.16 -12.32
C TRP A 358 -1.65 -4.29 -11.20
N LEU A 359 -1.73 -3.48 -10.14
CA LEU A 359 -0.87 -3.62 -8.94
C LEU A 359 -1.41 -4.62 -7.93
N VAL A 360 -2.64 -5.10 -8.08
CA VAL A 360 -3.31 -5.94 -7.08
C VAL A 360 -3.04 -7.42 -7.37
N TYR A 361 -1.86 -7.89 -6.97
CA TYR A 361 -1.50 -9.31 -6.97
C TYR A 361 -0.68 -9.66 -5.74
N GLY A 362 -0.80 -10.92 -5.30
CA GLY A 362 -0.10 -11.45 -4.14
C GLY A 362 1.39 -11.66 -4.39
N ASP A 363 2.15 -11.67 -3.30
CA ASP A 363 3.58 -12.03 -3.29
C ASP A 363 3.75 -13.45 -2.72
N LYS A 364 4.25 -14.38 -3.55
CA LYS A 364 4.53 -15.76 -3.12
C LYS A 364 5.56 -15.82 -1.99
N ASN A 365 6.52 -14.90 -2.00
CA ASN A 365 7.65 -14.84 -1.09
C ASN A 365 7.40 -13.87 0.07
N HIS A 366 6.15 -13.46 0.29
CA HIS A 366 5.81 -12.57 1.38
C HIS A 366 6.20 -13.18 2.73
N LEU A 367 6.73 -12.35 3.64
CA LEU A 367 7.22 -12.76 4.97
C LEU A 367 6.20 -13.58 5.79
N TRP A 368 4.92 -13.34 5.53
CA TRP A 368 3.79 -13.96 6.25
C TRP A 368 3.06 -15.02 5.41
N GLY A 369 3.69 -15.51 4.33
CA GLY A 369 3.16 -16.53 3.43
C GLY A 369 2.30 -15.97 2.29
N ALA A 370 2.07 -16.80 1.27
CA ALA A 370 1.28 -16.47 0.09
C ALA A 370 -0.22 -16.49 0.41
N HIS A 371 -0.79 -15.32 0.69
CA HIS A 371 -2.22 -15.12 0.93
C HIS A 371 -2.75 -13.98 0.05
N PRO A 372 -4.06 -13.97 -0.29
CA PRO A 372 -4.62 -12.95 -1.20
C PRO A 372 -4.60 -11.53 -0.63
N TYR A 373 -4.27 -11.36 0.65
CA TYR A 373 -4.10 -10.09 1.34
C TYR A 373 -2.62 -9.77 1.65
N HIS A 374 -1.68 -10.48 1.02
CA HIS A 374 -0.25 -10.24 1.13
C HIS A 374 0.29 -9.88 -0.24
N TYR A 375 0.37 -8.58 -0.51
CA TYR A 375 0.62 -8.03 -1.84
C TYR A 375 2.11 -7.92 -2.17
N ASN A 376 2.40 -7.69 -3.44
CA ASN A 376 3.73 -7.28 -3.91
C ASN A 376 4.21 -5.97 -3.26
N LYS A 377 5.52 -5.77 -3.21
CA LYS A 377 6.14 -4.57 -2.62
C LYS A 377 5.72 -3.28 -3.31
N LEU A 378 5.45 -3.33 -4.61
CA LEU A 378 5.13 -2.15 -5.40
C LEU A 378 3.79 -1.51 -4.96
N LEU A 379 2.77 -2.33 -4.64
CA LEU A 379 1.50 -1.85 -4.09
C LEU A 379 1.69 -1.12 -2.76
N TYR A 380 2.51 -1.67 -1.86
CA TYR A 380 2.82 -1.04 -0.57
C TYR A 380 3.57 0.29 -0.76
N LEU A 381 4.55 0.33 -1.66
CA LEU A 381 5.31 1.56 -1.95
C LEU A 381 4.43 2.63 -2.60
N PHE A 382 3.55 2.25 -3.54
CA PHE A 382 2.56 3.15 -4.13
C PHE A 382 1.73 3.84 -3.04
N SER A 383 1.30 3.06 -2.06
CA SER A 383 0.44 3.56 -0.98
C SER A 383 1.20 4.46 -0.03
N ALA A 384 2.43 4.08 0.35
CA ALA A 384 3.30 4.92 1.16
C ALA A 384 3.62 6.26 0.48
N GLN A 385 3.84 6.26 -0.83
CA GLN A 385 4.02 7.47 -1.64
C GLN A 385 2.82 8.42 -1.53
N LYS A 386 1.60 7.91 -1.61
CA LYS A 386 0.37 8.71 -1.45
C LYS A 386 0.19 9.27 -0.04
N ILE A 387 0.77 8.64 0.97
CA ILE A 387 0.70 9.09 2.37
C ILE A 387 1.77 10.15 2.66
N PHE A 388 3.03 9.89 2.30
CA PHE A 388 4.19 10.67 2.77
C PHE A 388 4.68 11.73 1.79
N GLN A 389 4.53 11.51 0.48
CA GLN A 389 5.03 12.44 -0.51
C GLN A 389 3.84 13.22 -1.08
N LYS A 390 3.49 14.33 -0.43
CA LYS A 390 2.45 15.27 -0.90
C LYS A 390 3.00 16.25 -1.90
#